data_AF-A0A431HQL6-F1
#
_entry.id   AF-A0A431HQL6-F1
#
_cell.length_a   1.000
_cell.length_b   1.000
_cell.length_c   1.000
_cell.angle_alpha   90.00
_cell.angle_beta   90.00
_cell.angle_gamma   90.00
#
_symmetry.space_group_name_H-M   'P 1'
#
loop_
_entity.id
_entity.type
_entity.pdbx_description
1 polymer ?
#
loop_
_entity_poly.entity_id
_entity_poly.type
_entity_poly.pdbx_seq_one_letter_code
_entity_poly.pdbx_strand_id
1 'polypeptide(L)' 'MNQKEIPVKHQKIVSVSKTEFTTEDGTVHPILFDLDEIPTVEEFQEIYDDWLKVFQEKKLLEEHESEIN' A
#
# COMPACT_ATOMS: atom_id res chain seq x y z
N MET A 1 -16.91 -22.57 -8.29
CA MET A 1 -16.46 -21.18 -8.12
C MET A 1 -15.09 -21.24 -7.49
N ASN A 2 -14.02 -21.12 -8.29
CA ASN A 2 -12.65 -21.18 -7.79
C ASN A 2 -12.23 -19.75 -7.45
N GLN A 3 -12.27 -19.40 -6.18
CA GLN A 3 -11.72 -18.15 -5.69
C GLN A 3 -10.19 -18.32 -5.71
N LYS A 4 -9.50 -17.71 -6.68
CA LYS A 4 -8.04 -17.59 -6.62
C LYS A 4 -7.72 -16.70 -5.43
N GLU A 5 -6.91 -17.19 -4.50
CA GLU A 5 -6.32 -16.38 -3.45
C GLU A 5 -5.35 -15.42 -4.15
N ILE A 6 -5.64 -14.12 -4.12
CA ILE A 6 -4.75 -13.10 -4.68
C ILE A 6 -3.52 -13.05 -3.76
N PRO A 7 -2.30 -13.37 -4.24
CA PRO A 7 -1.10 -13.23 -3.44
C PRO A 7 -0.80 -11.74 -3.31
N VAL A 8 -1.35 -11.11 -2.27
CA VAL A 8 -1.01 -9.72 -1.96
C VAL A 8 0.43 -9.72 -1.45
N LYS A 9 1.35 -9.29 -2.31
CA LYS A 9 2.74 -9.09 -1.91
C LYS A 9 2.74 -8.03 -0.80
N HIS A 10 3.25 -8.39 0.37
CA HIS A 10 3.43 -7.44 1.46
C HIS A 10 4.38 -6.34 0.99
N GLN A 11 3.82 -5.14 0.77
CA GLN A 11 4.57 -4.03 0.21
C GLN A 11 5.24 -3.30 1.35
N LYS A 12 6.57 -3.37 1.39
CA LYS A 12 7.36 -2.66 2.38
C LYS A 12 7.49 -1.18 2.01
N ILE A 13 7.25 -0.31 2.98
CA ILE A 13 7.45 1.13 2.89
C ILE A 13 8.90 1.44 3.22
N VAL A 14 9.55 2.28 2.40
CA VAL A 14 10.96 2.65 2.57
C VAL A 14 11.15 4.13 2.93
N SER A 15 10.22 5.00 2.55
CA SER A 15 10.23 6.40 2.94
C SER A 15 8.83 6.99 2.95
N VAL A 16 8.60 7.92 3.86
CA VAL A 16 7.33 8.65 4.01
C VAL A 16 7.64 10.13 4.12
N SER A 17 6.85 10.94 3.45
CA SER A 17 6.87 12.40 3.51
C SER A 17 5.46 12.92 3.75
N LYS A 18 5.30 14.25 3.80
CA LYS A 18 3.96 14.86 3.95
C LYS A 18 3.02 14.60 2.78
N THR A 19 3.58 14.43 1.58
CA THR A 19 2.81 14.44 0.32
C THR A 19 2.95 13.15 -0.47
N GLU A 20 3.85 12.26 -0.09
CA GLU A 20 4.13 11.02 -0.82
C GLU A 20 4.81 9.97 0.08
N PHE A 21 4.66 8.71 -0.29
CA PHE A 21 5.41 7.59 0.29
C PHE A 21 6.00 6.74 -0.83
N THR A 22 7.11 6.06 -0.53
CA THR A 22 7.82 5.18 -1.46
C THR A 22 7.84 3.77 -0.93
N THR A 23 7.62 2.83 -1.82
CA THR A 23 7.61 1.39 -1.56
C THR A 23 8.91 0.74 -2.02
N GLU A 24 9.23 -0.47 -1.51
CA GLU A 24 10.51 -1.15 -1.79
C GLU A 24 10.78 -1.48 -3.27
N ASP A 25 9.73 -1.54 -4.09
CA ASP A 25 9.81 -1.71 -5.53
C ASP A 25 10.21 -0.42 -6.27
N GLY A 26 10.39 0.68 -5.53
CA GLY A 26 10.73 2.00 -6.05
C GLY A 26 9.51 2.82 -6.48
N THR A 27 8.29 2.29 -6.31
CA THR A 27 7.07 3.01 -6.65
C THR A 27 6.82 4.14 -5.65
N VAL A 28 6.48 5.33 -6.17
CA VAL A 28 6.16 6.52 -5.37
C VAL A 28 4.67 6.80 -5.48
N HIS A 29 4.00 6.86 -4.33
CA HIS A 29 2.57 7.08 -4.22
C HIS A 29 2.29 8.44 -3.58
N PRO A 30 1.47 9.31 -4.21
CA PRO A 30 1.07 10.56 -3.60
C PRO A 30 0.08 10.33 -2.45
N ILE A 31 0.25 11.07 -1.36
CA ILE A 31 -0.71 11.17 -0.26
C ILE A 31 -1.71 12.25 -0.65
N LEU A 32 -2.98 11.86 -0.81
CA LEU A 32 -4.05 12.75 -1.29
C LEU A 32 -4.61 13.69 -0.20
N PHE A 33 -3.99 13.70 0.97
CA PHE A 33 -4.39 14.48 2.14
C PHE A 33 -3.15 15.00 2.86
N ASP A 34 -3.26 16.19 3.46
CA ASP A 34 -2.16 16.75 4.22
C ASP A 34 -1.99 15.99 5.55
N LEU A 35 -0.77 15.57 5.82
CA LEU A 35 -0.36 15.03 7.12
C LEU A 35 0.11 16.17 8.03
N ASP A 36 -0.58 16.36 9.15
CA ASP A 36 -0.18 17.33 10.19
C ASP A 36 1.21 16.97 10.76
N GLU A 37 1.44 15.68 11.00
CA GLU A 37 2.72 15.12 11.43
C GLU A 37 3.15 13.99 10.48
N ILE A 38 4.45 13.91 10.20
CA ILE A 38 4.99 12.84 9.34
C ILE A 38 5.21 11.62 10.24
N PRO A 39 4.48 10.51 10.04
CA PRO A 39 4.73 9.29 10.80
C PRO A 39 6.10 8.72 10.40
N THR A 40 6.69 7.96 11.31
CA THR A 40 7.87 7.15 10.98
C THR A 40 7.51 6.08 9.95
N VAL A 41 8.54 5.53 9.30
CA VAL A 41 8.34 4.43 8.33
C VAL A 41 7.67 3.22 8.99
N GLU A 42 8.00 2.92 10.25
CA GLU A 42 7.42 1.81 11.01
C GLU A 42 5.94 2.05 11.31
N GLU A 43 5.58 3.24 11.80
CA GLU A 43 4.18 3.60 12.07
C GLU A 43 3.34 3.61 10.79
N PHE A 44 3.89 4.13 9.69
CA PHE A 44 3.18 4.13 8.41
C PHE A 44 3.03 2.72 7.83
N GLN A 45 4.01 1.84 8.04
CA GLN A 45 3.92 0.44 7.66
C GLN A 45 2.75 -0.25 8.37
N GLU A 46 2.60 -0.04 9.69
CA GLU A 46 1.47 -0.60 10.45
C GLU A 46 0.12 -0.10 9.91
N ILE A 47 0.00 1.21 9.65
CA ILE A 47 -1.21 1.80 9.07
C ILE A 47 -1.52 1.19 7.69
N TYR A 48 -0.49 1.06 6.85
CA TYR A 48 -0.63 0.48 5.52
C TYR A 48 -1.08 -0.98 5.58
N ASP A 49 -0.46 -1.79 6.44
CA ASP A 49 -0.79 -3.19 6.62
C ASP A 49 -2.21 -3.40 7.14
N ASP A 50 -2.65 -2.56 8.09
CA ASP A 50 -4.02 -2.59 8.61
C ASP A 50 -5.05 -2.27 7.52
N TRP A 51 -4.81 -1.24 6.71
CA TRP A 51 -5.68 -0.91 5.58
C TRP A 51 -5.69 -2.00 4.52
N LEU A 52 -4.52 -2.54 4.19
CA LEU A 52 -4.39 -3.62 3.22
C LEU A 52 -5.18 -4.85 3.66
N LYS A 53 -5.10 -5.20 4.95
CA LYS A 53 -5.88 -6.28 5.55
C LYS A 53 -7.39 -6.00 5.44
N VAL A 54 -7.85 -4.80 5.75
CA VAL A 54 -9.27 -4.43 5.58
C VAL A 54 -9.71 -4.56 4.12
N PHE A 55 -8.89 -4.10 3.17
CA PHE A 55 -9.21 -4.23 1.74
C PHE A 55 -9.23 -5.68 1.26
N GLN A 56 -8.34 -6.53 1.78
CA GLN A 56 -8.36 -7.98 1.53
C GLN A 56 -9.63 -8.63 2.07
N GLU A 57 -9.98 -8.38 3.33
CA GLU A 57 -11.18 -8.94 3.97
C GLU A 57 -12.46 -8.52 3.24
N LYS A 58 -12.49 -7.28 2.73
CA LYS A 58 -13.61 -6.74 1.96
C LYS A 58 -13.56 -7.13 0.47
N LYS A 59 -12.51 -7.82 0.02
CA LYS A 59 -12.28 -8.19 -1.39
C LYS A 59 -12.36 -6.97 -2.33
N LEU A 60 -11.79 -5.85 -1.88
CA LEU A 60 -11.75 -4.58 -2.62
C LEU A 60 -10.47 -4.43 -3.44
N LEU A 61 -9.57 -5.41 -3.40
CA LEU A 61 -8.38 -5.46 -4.22
C LEU A 61 -8.71 -6.15 -5.54
N GLU A 62 -8.51 -5.45 -6.65
CA GLU A 62 -8.54 -6.04 -7.99
C GLU A 62 -7.13 -6.43 -8.42
N GLU A 63 -6.98 -7.52 -9.19
CA GLU A 63 -5.75 -7.80 -9.91
C GLU A 63 -5.57 -6.74 -10.99
N HIS A 64 -4.75 -5.72 -10.72
CA HIS A 64 -4.14 -4.96 -11.80
C HIS A 64 -2.82 -5.62 -12.17
N GLU A 65 -2.85 -6.44 -13.21
CA GLU A 65 -1.65 -6.76 -13.97
C GLU A 65 -1.07 -5.42 -14.43
N SER A 66 0.05 -5.01 -13.84
CA SER A 66 0.83 -3.90 -14.39
C SER A 66 1.27 -4.34 -15.79
N GLU A 67 0.56 -3.90 -16.83
CA GLU A 67 1.01 -4.02 -18.21
C GLU A 67 2.34 -3.25 -18.32
N ILE A 68 3.45 -3.98 -18.21
CA ILE A 68 4.77 -3.48 -18.61
C ILE A 68 4.75 -3.53 -20.14
N ASN A 69 4.52 -2.37 -20.77
CA ASN A 69 4.65 -2.19 -22.23
C ASN A 69 5.80 -1.22 -22.51
#